data_AF-A0A941GTQ8-F1
#
_entry.id   AF-A0A941GTQ8-F1
#
_cell.length_a   1.000
_cell.length_b   1.000
_cell.length_c   1.000
_cell.angle_alpha   90.00
_cell.angle_beta   90.00
_cell.angle_gamma   90.00
#
_symmetry.space_group_name_H-M   'P 1'
#
loop_
_entity.id
_entity.type
_entity.pdbx_description
1 polymer ?
#
loop_
_entity_poly.entity_id
_entity_poly.type
_entity_poly.pdbx_seq_one_letter_code
_entity_poly.pdbx_strand_id
1 'polypeptide(L)'
;MFNFAGKRPHNLGVKEGKLTPCPGSPNCVNSQSSDPQAKIEPLPPVAIAVLRKIIEGMERTKIIEERENYLYAEFKTKLMGFVDDVEFYLDQDADVIHVRSASRLGQSDLGVNRKRIEAIRAQLGK
;
A
#
# COMPACT_ATOMS: atom_id res chain seq x y z
N MET A 1 -18.21 15.18 11.17
CA MET A 1 -17.15 14.61 10.31
C MET A 1 -17.33 13.10 10.35
N PHE A 2 -17.76 12.47 9.26
CA PHE A 2 -17.92 11.01 9.23
C PHE A 2 -16.53 10.35 9.28
N ASN A 3 -16.36 9.28 10.06
CA ASN A 3 -15.08 8.61 10.25
C ASN A 3 -15.22 7.10 9.97
N PHE A 4 -15.15 6.72 8.71
CA PHE A 4 -15.25 5.32 8.26
C PHE A 4 -13.88 4.62 8.27
N ALA A 5 -13.20 4.65 9.41
CA ALA A 5 -11.85 4.12 9.52
C ALA A 5 -11.77 2.59 9.45
N GLY A 6 -12.84 1.85 9.81
CA GLY A 6 -12.77 0.39 9.97
C GLY A 6 -11.81 -0.05 11.08
N LYS A 7 -11.69 -1.37 11.27
CA LYS A 7 -10.67 -1.94 12.18
C LYS A 7 -9.38 -2.19 11.40
N ARG A 8 -8.24 -1.89 12.03
CA ARG A 8 -6.94 -2.26 11.47
C ARG A 8 -6.85 -3.79 11.36
N PRO A 9 -6.46 -4.35 10.22
CA PRO A 9 -6.21 -5.79 10.08
C PRO A 9 -5.02 -6.23 10.95
N HIS A 10 -5.11 -7.42 11.53
CA HIS A 10 -4.07 -8.01 12.39
C HIS A 10 -3.14 -8.97 11.65
N ASN A 11 -3.41 -9.22 10.36
CA ASN A 11 -2.72 -10.24 9.56
C ASN A 11 -1.69 -9.67 8.59
N LEU A 12 -1.48 -8.35 8.58
CA LEU A 12 -0.49 -7.63 7.75
C LEU A 12 0.95 -8.07 8.06
N GLY A 13 1.86 -7.71 7.15
CA GLY A 13 3.26 -8.09 7.17
C GLY A 13 3.62 -9.08 6.06
N VAL A 14 4.92 -9.32 5.94
CA VAL A 14 5.49 -10.29 5.00
C VAL A 14 5.47 -11.68 5.62
N LYS A 15 4.92 -12.65 4.89
CA LYS A 15 4.92 -14.07 5.25
C LYS A 15 5.39 -14.87 4.05
N GLU A 16 6.47 -15.63 4.21
CA GLU A 16 7.04 -16.45 3.12
C GLU A 16 7.30 -15.65 1.84
N GLY A 17 7.88 -14.45 1.98
CA GLY A 17 8.17 -13.55 0.84
C GLY A 17 6.94 -12.90 0.21
N LYS A 18 5.75 -13.01 0.83
CA LYS A 18 4.51 -12.47 0.28
C LYS A 18 3.83 -11.49 1.22
N LEU A 19 3.29 -10.42 0.64
CA LEU A 19 2.34 -9.56 1.30
C LEU A 19 0.99 -10.28 1.46
N THR A 20 0.19 -9.79 2.40
CA THR A 20 -1.18 -10.31 2.58
C THR A 20 -1.95 -10.21 1.25
N PRO A 21 -2.72 -11.23 0.84
CA PRO A 21 -3.53 -11.12 -0.38
C PRO A 21 -4.55 -9.97 -0.31
N CYS A 22 -4.99 -9.50 -1.48
CA CYS A 22 -6.16 -8.61 -1.50
C CYS A 22 -7.39 -9.35 -0.96
N PRO A 23 -8.24 -8.69 -0.14
CA PRO A 23 -9.58 -9.20 0.06
C PRO A 23 -10.31 -9.23 -1.29
N GLY A 24 -11.31 -10.09 -1.46
CA GLY A 24 -12.07 -10.19 -2.72
C GLY A 24 -12.92 -8.96 -3.09
N SER A 25 -12.74 -7.82 -2.41
CA SER A 25 -13.37 -6.54 -2.71
C SER A 25 -12.50 -5.73 -3.69
N PRO A 26 -13.09 -4.96 -4.62
CA PRO A 26 -12.36 -4.32 -5.72
C PRO A 26 -11.63 -3.03 -5.29
N ASN A 27 -11.52 -2.76 -3.99
CA ASN A 27 -10.80 -1.64 -3.38
C ASN A 27 -9.43 -2.10 -2.85
N CYS A 28 -8.75 -2.97 -3.59
CA CYS A 28 -7.41 -3.41 -3.26
C CYS A 28 -6.56 -3.59 -4.52
N VAL A 29 -5.28 -3.21 -4.43
CA VAL A 29 -4.26 -3.61 -5.39
C VAL A 29 -3.10 -4.32 -4.69
N ASN A 30 -2.51 -5.31 -5.35
CA ASN A 30 -1.36 -6.07 -4.86
C ASN A 30 -0.50 -6.53 -6.05
N SER A 31 0.82 -6.33 -5.99
CA SER A 31 1.72 -6.69 -7.09
C SER A 31 2.03 -8.18 -7.22
N GLN A 32 1.74 -8.95 -6.20
CA GLN A 32 1.83 -10.41 -6.19
C GLN A 32 0.47 -11.09 -6.48
N SER A 33 -0.57 -10.31 -6.83
CA SER A 33 -1.88 -10.85 -7.21
C SER A 33 -1.86 -11.47 -8.61
N SER A 34 -2.55 -12.61 -8.76
CA SER A 34 -2.87 -13.20 -10.06
C SER A 34 -4.17 -12.67 -10.67
N ASP A 35 -5.01 -11.98 -9.89
CA ASP A 35 -6.24 -11.35 -10.37
C ASP A 35 -5.90 -10.06 -11.13
N PRO A 36 -6.22 -9.94 -12.44
CA PRO A 36 -5.94 -8.75 -13.24
C PRO A 36 -6.53 -7.45 -12.67
N GLN A 37 -7.67 -7.51 -11.96
CA GLN A 37 -8.30 -6.31 -11.41
C GLN A 37 -7.51 -5.75 -10.21
N ALA A 38 -7.04 -6.64 -9.35
CA ALA A 38 -6.21 -6.31 -8.20
C ALA A 38 -4.72 -6.16 -8.54
N LYS A 39 -4.25 -6.68 -9.67
CA LYS A 39 -2.82 -6.65 -10.02
C LYS A 39 -2.33 -5.22 -10.28
N ILE A 40 -1.17 -4.89 -9.74
CA ILE A 40 -0.42 -3.66 -10.04
C ILE A 40 1.06 -3.99 -10.18
N GLU A 41 1.81 -3.26 -10.99
CA GLU A 41 3.24 -3.55 -11.13
C GLU A 41 3.98 -3.25 -9.81
N PRO A 42 5.02 -4.03 -9.46
CA PRO A 42 5.87 -3.69 -8.32
C PRO A 42 6.59 -2.34 -8.56
N LEU A 43 7.09 -1.71 -7.50
CA LEU A 43 7.90 -0.50 -7.60
C LEU A 43 9.38 -0.88 -7.86
N PRO A 44 10.18 0.01 -8.47
CA PRO A 44 11.61 -0.21 -8.61
C PRO A 44 12.28 -0.37 -7.22
N PRO A 45 13.39 -1.12 -7.15
CA PRO A 45 14.10 -1.37 -5.90
C PRO A 45 14.73 -0.07 -5.39
N VAL A 46 14.36 0.33 -4.18
CA VAL A 46 15.00 1.40 -3.42
C VAL A 46 15.06 1.01 -1.94
N ALA A 47 15.98 1.62 -1.19
CA ALA A 47 15.99 1.43 0.26
C ALA A 47 14.66 1.89 0.87
N ILE A 48 14.14 1.12 1.84
CA ILE A 48 12.89 1.45 2.53
C ILE A 48 12.91 2.86 3.13
N ALA A 49 14.07 3.31 3.64
CA ALA A 49 14.24 4.67 4.16
C ALA A 49 14.01 5.77 3.10
N VAL A 50 14.31 5.52 1.83
CA VAL A 50 14.03 6.46 0.73
C VAL A 50 12.54 6.49 0.44
N LEU A 51 11.91 5.32 0.34
CA LEU A 51 10.48 5.19 0.13
C LEU A 51 9.67 5.82 1.27
N ARG A 52 10.12 5.64 2.51
CA ARG A 52 9.54 6.25 3.71
C ARG A 52 9.47 7.77 3.57
N LYS A 53 10.54 8.44 3.15
CA LYS A 53 10.57 9.91 2.97
C LYS A 53 9.53 10.39 1.97
N ILE A 54 9.36 9.66 0.86
CA ILE A 54 8.34 9.97 -0.15
C ILE A 54 6.95 9.86 0.47
N ILE A 55 6.68 8.75 1.17
CA ILE A 55 5.37 8.46 1.79
C ILE A 55 5.04 9.45 2.91
N GLU A 56 6.00 9.81 3.76
CA GLU A 56 5.82 10.82 4.81
C GLU A 56 5.53 12.22 4.25
N GLY A 57 6.02 12.53 3.04
CA GLY A 57 5.71 13.78 2.34
C GLY A 57 4.29 13.84 1.75
N MET A 58 3.56 12.71 1.71
CA MET A 58 2.20 12.66 1.19
C MET A 58 1.18 13.07 2.26
N GLU A 59 0.17 13.83 1.86
CA GLU A 59 -0.91 14.25 2.77
C GLU A 59 -1.62 13.06 3.43
N ARG A 60 -2.00 13.24 4.71
CA ARG A 60 -2.90 12.33 5.44
C ARG A 60 -2.35 10.91 5.57
N THR A 61 -1.04 10.82 5.71
CA THR A 61 -0.30 9.57 5.86
C THR A 61 0.16 9.39 7.30
N LYS A 62 0.22 8.14 7.76
CA LYS A 62 0.85 7.77 9.01
C LYS A 62 1.69 6.53 8.82
N ILE A 63 2.99 6.60 9.13
CA ILE A 63 3.83 5.40 9.21
C ILE A 63 3.46 4.63 10.47
N ILE A 64 3.18 3.33 10.31
CA ILE A 64 2.80 2.45 11.41
C ILE A 64 3.96 1.55 11.80
N GLU A 65 4.72 1.08 10.81
CA GLU A 65 5.85 0.19 11.03
C GLU A 65 6.90 0.38 9.92
N GLU A 66 8.16 0.34 10.31
CA GLU A 66 9.32 0.31 9.41
C GLU A 66 10.28 -0.77 9.89
N ARG A 67 10.79 -1.54 8.93
CA ARG A 67 11.90 -2.48 9.08
C ARG A 67 12.82 -2.29 7.86
N GLU A 68 13.97 -2.97 7.87
CA GLU A 68 14.97 -2.87 6.80
C GLU A 68 14.40 -3.13 5.39
N ASN A 69 13.51 -4.12 5.26
CA ASN A 69 12.91 -4.53 3.98
C ASN A 69 11.38 -4.38 3.94
N TYR A 70 10.78 -3.71 4.91
CA TYR A 70 9.32 -3.60 5.00
C TYR A 70 8.86 -2.24 5.53
N LEU A 71 7.80 -1.71 4.94
CA LEU A 71 7.14 -0.48 5.39
C LEU A 71 5.63 -0.66 5.37
N TYR A 72 4.97 -0.24 6.45
CA TYR A 72 3.53 -0.18 6.55
C TYR A 72 3.07 1.24 6.91
N ALA A 73 2.18 1.77 6.08
CA ALA A 73 1.57 3.09 6.24
C ALA A 73 0.04 3.03 6.15
N GLU A 74 -0.61 3.97 6.84
CA GLU A 74 -2.04 4.25 6.71
C GLU A 74 -2.24 5.54 5.93
N PHE A 75 -3.16 5.53 4.95
CA PHE A 75 -3.61 6.72 4.24
C PHE A 75 -5.07 7.01 4.54
N LYS A 76 -5.41 8.27 4.84
CA LYS A 76 -6.79 8.68 5.13
C LYS A 76 -7.39 9.54 4.02
N THR A 77 -8.62 9.21 3.59
CA THR A 77 -9.37 10.02 2.63
C THR A 77 -9.93 11.30 3.26
N LYS A 78 -9.91 12.41 2.51
CA LYS A 78 -10.22 13.76 3.01
C LYS A 78 -11.68 13.95 3.45
N LEU A 79 -12.63 13.34 2.73
CA LEU A 79 -14.06 13.63 2.90
C LEU A 79 -14.77 12.68 3.88
N MET A 80 -14.47 11.38 3.80
CA MET A 80 -15.19 10.33 4.54
C MET A 80 -14.33 9.62 5.59
N GLY A 81 -13.02 9.88 5.61
CA GLY A 81 -12.11 9.29 6.58
C GLY A 81 -11.88 7.79 6.44
N PHE A 82 -12.14 7.20 5.27
CA PHE A 82 -11.68 5.86 4.94
C PHE A 82 -10.17 5.76 5.13
N VAL A 83 -9.74 4.66 5.72
CA VAL A 83 -8.34 4.34 5.93
C VAL A 83 -7.96 3.18 5.02
N ASP A 84 -6.87 3.40 4.29
CA ASP A 84 -6.23 2.41 3.44
C ASP A 84 -4.94 1.95 4.11
N ASP A 85 -4.78 0.64 4.23
CA ASP A 85 -3.55 0.00 4.70
C ASP A 85 -2.64 -0.26 3.50
N VAL A 86 -1.42 0.26 3.56
CA VAL A 86 -0.46 0.21 2.45
C VAL A 86 0.85 -0.40 2.92
N GLU A 87 1.23 -1.52 2.31
CA GLU A 87 2.41 -2.31 2.64
C GLU A 87 3.38 -2.29 1.47
N PHE A 88 4.67 -2.20 1.80
CA PHE A 88 5.79 -2.27 0.86
C PHE A 88 6.77 -3.30 1.38
N TYR A 89 7.22 -4.19 0.50
CA TYR A 89 8.19 -5.24 0.80
C TYR A 89 9.30 -5.20 -0.24
N LEU A 90 10.52 -4.87 0.19
CA LEU A 90 11.72 -4.93 -0.65
C LEU A 90 12.18 -6.39 -0.73
N ASP A 91 11.94 -7.00 -1.88
CA ASP A 91 12.43 -8.33 -2.22
C ASP A 91 13.79 -8.18 -2.92
N GLN A 92 14.85 -8.54 -2.20
CA GLN A 92 16.22 -8.39 -2.70
C GLN A 92 16.56 -9.42 -3.79
N ASP A 93 15.91 -10.59 -3.76
CA ASP A 93 16.16 -11.66 -4.74
C ASP A 93 15.51 -11.33 -6.08
N ALA A 94 14.30 -10.75 -6.03
CA ALA A 94 13.57 -10.31 -7.22
C ALA A 94 13.95 -8.88 -7.68
N ASP A 95 14.77 -8.17 -6.91
CA ASP A 95 15.20 -6.78 -7.13
C ASP A 95 14.02 -5.81 -7.37
N VAL A 96 12.99 -5.92 -6.53
CA VAL A 96 11.78 -5.10 -6.63
C VAL A 96 11.19 -4.77 -5.27
N ILE A 97 10.32 -3.75 -5.21
CA ILE A 97 9.43 -3.54 -4.07
C ILE A 97 8.03 -4.06 -4.42
N HIS A 98 7.63 -5.14 -3.78
CA HIS A 98 6.25 -5.59 -3.77
C HIS A 98 5.38 -4.62 -3.00
N VAL A 99 4.14 -4.43 -3.46
CA VAL A 99 3.21 -3.45 -2.89
C VAL A 99 1.83 -4.04 -2.70
N ARG A 100 1.16 -3.60 -1.64
CA ARG A 100 -0.27 -3.79 -1.42
C ARG A 100 -0.88 -2.49 -0.93
N SER A 101 -2.05 -2.14 -1.45
CA SER A 101 -2.85 -1.01 -0.96
C SER A 101 -4.30 -1.42 -0.91
N ALA A 102 -4.90 -1.45 0.30
CA ALA A 102 -6.24 -1.96 0.51
C ALA A 102 -7.04 -1.08 1.46
N SER A 103 -8.28 -0.74 1.08
CA SER A 103 -9.20 -0.03 1.96
C SER A 103 -9.80 -0.97 3.01
N ARG A 104 -9.96 -0.50 4.24
CA ARG A 104 -10.58 -1.30 5.34
C ARG A 104 -12.08 -1.49 5.19
N LEU A 105 -12.75 -0.54 4.54
CA LEU A 105 -14.19 -0.51 4.36
C LEU A 105 -14.52 -0.08 2.92
N GLY A 106 -15.76 -0.36 2.52
CA GLY A 106 -16.29 -0.01 1.20
C GLY A 106 -16.19 -1.16 0.19
N GLN A 107 -16.87 -0.97 -0.93
CA GLN A 107 -16.93 -1.91 -2.05
C GLN A 107 -16.30 -1.35 -3.33
N SER A 108 -15.80 -0.12 -3.30
CA SER A 108 -15.05 0.52 -4.39
C SER A 108 -14.31 1.73 -3.85
N ASP A 109 -13.11 1.97 -4.36
CA ASP A 109 -12.30 3.15 -4.06
C ASP A 109 -12.13 4.06 -5.29
N LEU A 110 -12.84 3.79 -6.40
CA LEU A 110 -12.69 4.48 -7.69
C LEU A 110 -11.22 4.54 -8.18
N GLY A 111 -10.45 3.49 -7.87
CA GLY A 111 -9.05 3.34 -8.23
C GLY A 111 -8.08 4.20 -7.41
N VAL A 112 -8.51 4.72 -6.25
CA VAL A 112 -7.66 5.52 -5.35
C VAL A 112 -6.39 4.76 -4.94
N ASN A 113 -6.50 3.47 -4.61
CA ASN A 113 -5.38 2.64 -4.19
C ASN A 113 -4.36 2.46 -5.33
N ARG A 114 -4.84 2.21 -6.56
CA ARG A 114 -3.98 2.18 -7.75
C ARG A 114 -3.30 3.52 -8.00
N LYS A 115 -4.06 4.62 -8.02
CA LYS A 115 -3.55 5.98 -8.25
C LYS A 115 -2.49 6.37 -7.23
N ARG A 116 -2.63 5.95 -5.97
CA ARG A 116 -1.64 6.19 -4.92
C ARG A 116 -0.31 5.53 -5.23
N ILE A 117 -0.33 4.24 -5.57
CA ILE A 117 0.91 3.51 -5.89
C ILE A 117 1.58 4.12 -7.12
N GLU A 118 0.83 4.52 -8.16
CA GLU A 118 1.42 5.18 -9.32
C GLU A 118 1.98 6.58 -9.01
N ALA A 119 1.35 7.32 -8.09
CA ALA A 119 1.90 8.60 -7.62
C ALA A 119 3.21 8.42 -6.83
N ILE A 120 3.34 7.33 -6.08
CA ILE A 120 4.59 6.95 -5.41
C ILE A 120 5.63 6.56 -6.46
N ARG A 121 5.27 5.74 -7.45
CA ARG A 121 6.15 5.37 -8.58
C ARG A 121 6.71 6.59 -9.29
N ALA A 122 5.88 7.57 -9.60
CA ALA A 122 6.29 8.80 -10.28
C ALA A 122 7.27 9.66 -9.46
N GLN A 123 7.31 9.50 -8.13
CA GLN A 123 8.28 10.20 -7.28
C GLN A 123 9.62 9.46 -7.16
N LEU A 124 9.66 8.15 -7.44
CA LEU A 124 10.90 7.35 -7.46
C LEU A 124 11.71 7.56 -8.74
N GLY A 125 11.06 7.95 -9.83
CA GLY A 125 11.73 8.24 -11.12
C GLY A 125 12.22 9.69 -11.28
N LYS A 126 12.24 10.46 -10.19
CA LYS A 126 12.78 11.82 -10.12
C LYS A 126 14.10 11.81 -9.36
#